data_AF-A0A183FL66-F1
#
_entry.id   AF-A0A183FL66-F1
#
_cell.length_a   1.000
_cell.length_b   1.000
_cell.length_c   1.000
_cell.angle_alpha   90.00
_cell.angle_beta   90.00
_cell.angle_gamma   90.00
#
_symmetry.space_group_name_H-M   'P 1'
#
loop_
_entity.id
_entity.type
_entity.pdbx_description
1 polymer ?
#
loop_
_entity_poly.entity_id
_entity_poly.type
_entity_poly.pdbx_seq_one_letter_code
_entity_poly.pdbx_strand_id
1 'polypeptide(L)'
;MGVKVDGQQLHHLRFADNVVLITPSTSQAERMLADFDCVCGNVGLQLNLAKTMFMRNGQVSDASFSLNGMNISECSSYVCLLCRCM
;
A
#
# COMPACT_ATOMS: atom_id res chain seq x y z
N MET A 1 -16.18 18.51 7.72
CA MET A 1 -16.29 17.27 6.92
C MET A 1 -15.30 16.28 7.48
N GLY A 2 -15.72 15.05 7.79
CA GLY A 2 -14.85 14.01 8.35
C GLY A 2 -15.29 12.64 7.82
N VAL A 3 -14.34 11.72 7.69
CA VAL A 3 -14.64 10.35 7.22
C VAL A 3 -15.15 9.55 8.42
N LYS A 4 -16.23 8.79 8.21
CA LYS A 4 -16.81 7.91 9.24
C LYS A 4 -16.41 6.47 8.91
N VAL A 5 -15.62 5.86 9.78
CA VAL A 5 -15.19 4.46 9.68
C VAL A 5 -15.61 3.77 10.97
N ASP A 6 -16.29 2.63 10.88
CA ASP A 6 -16.80 1.84 12.03
C ASP A 6 -17.57 2.65 13.08
N GLY A 7 -18.36 3.62 12.63
CA GLY A 7 -19.17 4.44 13.52
C GLY A 7 -18.41 5.60 14.18
N GLN A 8 -17.08 5.64 14.12
CA GLN A 8 -16.27 6.77 14.58
C GLN A 8 -16.12 7.83 13.49
N GLN A 9 -16.39 9.07 13.86
CA GLN A 9 -16.18 10.24 13.00
C GLN A 9 -14.77 10.76 13.21
N LEU A 10 -13.91 10.62 12.21
CA LEU A 10 -12.52 11.06 12.28
C LEU A 10 -12.47 12.55 11.96
N HIS A 11 -12.29 13.38 13.00
CA HIS A 11 -12.21 14.84 12.90
C HIS A 11 -10.78 15.39 12.78
N HIS A 12 -9.77 14.56 13.08
CA HIS A 12 -8.34 14.91 13.06
C HIS A 12 -7.53 13.86 12.29
N LEU A 13 -7.91 13.58 11.05
CA LEU A 13 -7.05 12.84 10.14
C LEU A 13 -5.83 13.71 9.82
N ARG A 14 -4.73 13.55 10.58
CA ARG A 14 -3.42 13.63 9.95
C ARG A 14 -3.41 12.47 8.97
N PHE A 15 -3.70 12.74 7.70
CA PHE A 15 -3.54 11.75 6.65
C PHE A 15 -2.17 11.13 6.86
N ALA A 16 -2.11 9.82 7.06
CA ALA A 16 -0.86 9.14 6.81
C ALA A 16 -0.60 9.34 5.32
N ASP A 17 0.34 10.22 4.97
CA ASP A 17 0.71 10.46 3.57
C ASP A 17 1.20 9.18 2.89
N ASN A 18 1.69 8.23 3.69
CA ASN A 18 2.26 6.97 3.25
C ASN A 18 1.70 5.80 4.07
N VAL A 19 1.35 4.71 3.38
CA VAL A 19 0.94 3.42 3.96
C VAL A 19 1.97 2.37 3.53
N VAL A 20 2.31 1.45 4.43
CA VAL A 20 3.23 0.33 4.15
C VAL A 20 2.46 -0.98 4.31
N LEU A 21 2.47 -1.81 3.27
CA LEU A 21 1.91 -3.16 3.27
C LEU A 21 3.06 -4.18 3.29
N ILE A 22 2.99 -5.18 4.16
CA ILE A 22 4.00 -6.24 4.29
C ILE A 22 3.31 -7.57 4.06
N THR A 23 3.84 -8.35 3.12
CA THR A 23 3.29 -9.67 2.78
C THR A 23 4.46 -10.64 2.48
N PRO A 24 4.25 -11.96 2.58
CA PRO A 24 5.24 -12.98 2.27
C PRO A 24 5.36 -13.29 0.77
N SER A 25 4.46 -12.79 -0.08
CA SER A 25 4.49 -13.06 -1.54
C SER A 25 3.94 -11.90 -2.37
N THR A 26 4.46 -11.75 -3.60
CA THR A 26 3.99 -10.74 -4.55
C THR A 26 2.49 -10.86 -4.84
N SER A 27 1.99 -12.08 -5.05
CA SER A 27 0.57 -12.33 -5.29
C SER A 27 -0.34 -11.94 -4.13
N GLN A 28 0.14 -12.06 -2.88
CA GLN A 28 -0.63 -11.59 -1.72
C GLN A 28 -0.59 -10.07 -1.63
N ALA A 29 0.56 -9.44 -1.91
CA ALA A 29 0.66 -7.99 -1.98
C ALA A 29 -0.26 -7.39 -3.05
N GLU A 30 -0.37 -8.00 -4.24
CA GLU A 30 -1.24 -7.49 -5.31
C GLU A 30 -2.71 -7.51 -4.89
N ARG A 31 -3.16 -8.63 -4.29
CA ARG A 31 -4.53 -8.76 -3.76
C ARG A 31 -4.80 -7.77 -2.65
N MET A 32 -3.91 -7.66 -1.67
CA MET A 32 -4.07 -6.71 -0.57
C MET A 32 -4.08 -5.26 -1.06
N LEU A 33 -3.28 -4.93 -2.07
CA LEU A 33 -3.26 -3.59 -2.65
C LEU A 33 -4.54 -3.29 -3.43
N ALA A 34 -5.10 -4.28 -4.15
CA ALA A 34 -6.39 -4.15 -4.83
C ALA A 34 -7.55 -3.96 -3.86
N ASP A 35 -7.58 -4.74 -2.79
CA ASP A 35 -8.57 -4.58 -1.72
C ASP A 35 -8.43 -3.20 -1.06
N PHE A 36 -7.19 -2.76 -0.81
CA PHE A 36 -6.92 -1.43 -0.25
C PHE A 36 -7.40 -0.31 -1.17
N ASP A 37 -7.10 -0.38 -2.47
CA ASP A 37 -7.57 0.59 -3.48
C ASP A 37 -9.11 0.66 -3.51
N CYS A 38 -9.78 -0.50 -3.48
CA CYS A 38 -11.24 -0.59 -3.46
C CYS A 38 -11.84 0.07 -2.21
N VAL A 39 -11.28 -0.23 -1.03
CA VAL A 39 -11.74 0.37 0.24
C VAL A 39 -11.47 1.87 0.27
N CYS A 40 -10.30 2.32 -0.22
CA CYS A 40 -9.99 3.73 -0.39
C CYS A 40 -11.03 4.44 -1.27
N GLY A 41 -11.39 3.85 -2.41
CA GLY A 41 -12.41 4.38 -3.31
C GLY A 41 -13.76 4.61 -2.63
N ASN A 42 -14.17 3.68 -1.74
CA ASN A 42 -15.43 3.79 -1.00
C ASN A 42 -15.47 4.96 0.00
N VAL A 43 -14.31 5.42 0.48
CA VAL A 43 -14.19 6.58 1.38
C VAL A 43 -13.74 7.86 0.66
N GLY A 44 -13.72 7.85 -0.68
CA GLY A 44 -13.36 8.99 -1.52
C GLY A 44 -11.85 9.25 -1.60
N LEU A 45 -11.03 8.23 -1.30
CA LEU A 45 -9.57 8.27 -1.42
C LEU A 45 -9.12 7.53 -2.66
N GLN A 46 -7.99 7.95 -3.22
CA GLN A 46 -7.42 7.34 -4.40
C GLN A 46 -5.93 7.10 -4.18
N LEU A 47 -5.47 5.90 -4.52
CA LEU A 47 -4.05 5.59 -4.54
C LEU A 47 -3.36 6.35 -5.67
N ASN A 48 -2.21 6.95 -5.36
CA ASN A 48 -1.30 7.46 -6.38
C ASN A 48 -0.31 6.36 -6.77
N LEU A 49 -0.66 5.59 -7.80
CA LEU A 49 0.19 4.49 -8.27
C LEU A 49 1.58 4.95 -8.74
N ALA A 50 1.72 6.17 -9.26
CA ALA A 50 3.02 6.72 -9.64
C ALA A 50 3.95 7.01 -8.45
N LYS A 51 3.37 7.19 -7.25
CA LYS A 51 4.13 7.34 -5.99
C LYS A 51 4.21 6.05 -5.18
N THR A 52 3.43 5.05 -5.56
CA THR A 52 3.44 3.75 -4.90
C THR A 52 4.69 3.01 -5.36
N MET A 53 5.46 2.50 -4.41
CA MET A 53 6.65 1.71 -4.68
C MET A 53 6.56 0.42 -3.89
N PHE A 54 7.10 -0.66 -4.44
CA PHE A 54 7.27 -1.90 -3.70
C PHE A 54 8.75 -2.17 -3.42
N MET A 55 9.00 -2.98 -2.40
CA MET A 55 10.31 -3.52 -2.07
C MET A 55 10.17 -5.01 -1.92
N ARG A 56 11.18 -5.77 -2.31
CA ARG A 56 11.23 -7.21 -2.08
C ARG A 56 12.57 -7.63 -1.50
N ASN A 57 12.57 -8.74 -0.79
CA ASN A 57 13.80 -9.35 -0.32
C ASN A 57 14.45 -10.17 -1.45
N GLY A 58 15.76 -10.40 -1.38
CA GLY A 58 16.53 -11.13 -2.40
C GLY A 58 16.10 -12.59 -2.61
N GLN A 59 15.26 -13.14 -1.73
CA GLN A 59 14.67 -14.48 -1.87
C GLN A 59 13.46 -14.52 -2.81
N VAL A 60 12.83 -13.39 -3.10
CA VAL A 60 11.66 -13.34 -3.99
C VAL A 60 12.16 -13.31 -5.44
N SER A 61 11.62 -14.22 -6.26
CA SER A 61 11.91 -14.29 -7.70
C SER A 61 11.58 -12.98 -8.40
N ASP A 62 12.25 -12.72 -9.53
CA ASP A 62 12.04 -11.53 -10.35
C ASP A 62 10.65 -11.57 -11.00
N ALA A 63 9.67 -11.07 -10.27
CA ALA A 63 8.27 -11.04 -10.65
C ALA A 63 7.80 -9.59 -10.70
N SER A 64 7.16 -9.23 -11.81
CA SER A 64 6.50 -7.93 -11.95
C SER A 64 5.42 -7.78 -10.88
N PHE A 65 5.35 -6.61 -10.26
CA PHE A 65 4.30 -6.23 -9.33
C PHE A 65 3.38 -5.22 -10.01
N SER A 66 2.10 -5.55 -10.14
CA SER A 66 1.15 -4.70 -10.86
C SER A 66 -0.19 -4.59 -10.15
N LEU A 67 -0.85 -3.44 -10.32
CA LEU A 67 -2.24 -3.25 -9.90
C LEU A 67 -3.06 -2.83 -11.11
N ASN A 68 -4.16 -3.54 -11.40
CA ASN A 68 -5.05 -3.26 -12.53
C ASN A 68 -4.32 -3.14 -13.88
N GLY A 69 -3.24 -3.92 -14.07
CA GLY A 69 -2.40 -3.88 -15.27
C GLY A 69 -1.40 -2.71 -15.34
N MET A 70 -1.35 -1.85 -14.32
CA MET A 70 -0.26 -0.86 -14.18
C MET A 70 0.86 -1.41 -13.31
N ASN A 71 2.08 -1.40 -13.85
CA ASN A 71 3.28 -1.80 -13.12
C ASN A 71 3.63 -0.77 -12.05
N ILE A 72 3.93 -1.27 -10.86
CA ILE A 72 4.38 -0.46 -9.73
C ILE A 72 5.90 -0.48 -9.73
N SER A 73 6.51 0.68 -9.47
CA SER A 73 7.96 0.80 -9.48
C SER A 73 8.59 0.08 -8.28
N GLU A 74 9.70 -0.61 -8.53
CA GLU A 74 10.52 -1.20 -7.47
C GLU A 74 11.44 -0.13 -6.89
N CYS A 75 11.52 -0.06 -5.56
CA CYS A 75 12.49 0.75 -4.84
C CYS A 75 13.58 -0.16 -4.28
N SER A 76 14.84 0.11 -4.62
CA SER A 76 15.99 -0.70 -4.17
C SER A 76 16.41 -0.42 -2.73
N SER A 77 16.06 0.75 -2.18
CA SER A 77 16.43 1.13 -0.82
C SER A 77 15.43 2.08 -0.19
N TYR A 78 14.90 1.68 0.96
CA TYR A 78 14.09 2.54 1.82
C TYR A 78 14.32 2.12 3.27
N VAL A 79 14.43 3.10 4.18
CA VAL A 79 14.58 2.82 5.61
C VAL A 79 13.19 2.85 6.24
N CYS A 80 12.62 1.68 6.53
CA CYS A 80 11.39 1.60 7.29
C CYS A 80 11.69 1.62 8.79
N LEU A 81 11.43 2.75 9.46
CA LEU A 81 11.61 2.89 10.92
C LEU A 81 10.57 2.10 11.74
N LEU A 82 9.51 1.61 11.08
CA LEU A 82 8.39 0.90 11.70
C LEU A 82 8.52 -0.63 11.61
N CYS A 83 9.37 -1.14 10.71
CA CYS A 83 9.58 -2.58 10.53
C CYS A 83 10.94 -2.96 11.11
N ARG A 84 10.95 -3.71 12.21
CA ARG A 84 12.14 -4.48 12.57
C ARG A 84 12.30 -5.58 11.51
N CYS A 85 13.42 -5.57 10.78
CA CYS A 85 13.79 -6.67 9.90
C CYS A 85 13.70 -8.00 10.67
N MET A 86 12.86 -8.92 10.20
CA MET A 86 13.00 -10.34 10.53
C MET A 86 13.91 -10.99 9.50
#